data_AF-A0A0D0S4P5-F1
#
_entry.id   AF-A0A0D0S4P5-F1
#
_cell.length_a   1.000
_cell.length_b   1.000
_cell.length_c   1.000
_cell.angle_alpha   90.00
_cell.angle_beta   90.00
_cell.angle_gamma   90.00
#
_symmetry.space_group_name_H-M   'P 1'
#
loop_
_entity.id
_entity.type
_entity.pdbx_description
1 polymer ?
#
loop_
_entity_poly.entity_id
_entity_poly.type
_entity_poly.pdbx_seq_one_letter_code
_entity_poly.pdbx_strand_id
1 'polypeptide(L)'
;MLKDIKLNMLFPIKYEPNNLEKLNILGEESNKKTITKIKEEQSYNCKEWFSYCYRSKPISKTFQLTGSPLLNKDSGCFIERLELNQPVRTMIGLHKNQTCQYKLAKSNLSFNIGKINVLLFPFGTGFIQMEIIAHDYTEKMLLDLNAQLSSVQMKAKFSYNLNIAKDVKENKVLTLKEVIYKILQLQSYISFCTYKEETLGKAYTLVFFTGILEKKQTIFIF
;
A
#
# COMPACT_ATOMS: atom_id res chain seq x y z
N MET A 1 -13.34 15.58 -18.03
CA MET A 1 -12.58 15.70 -16.76
C MET A 1 -12.97 14.56 -15.84
N LEU A 2 -11.99 13.90 -15.23
CA LEU A 2 -12.16 12.79 -14.29
C LEU A 2 -12.26 13.37 -12.88
N LYS A 3 -13.37 13.10 -12.18
CA LYS A 3 -13.68 13.71 -10.88
C LYS A 3 -12.93 13.02 -9.75
N ASP A 4 -13.14 11.72 -9.61
CA ASP A 4 -12.45 10.89 -8.62
C ASP A 4 -11.64 9.83 -9.34
N ILE A 5 -10.38 9.68 -8.97
CA ILE A 5 -9.49 8.65 -9.48
C ILE A 5 -8.90 7.89 -8.29
N LYS A 6 -8.89 6.57 -8.42
CA LYS A 6 -8.18 5.65 -7.53
C LYS A 6 -7.30 4.72 -8.34
N LEU A 7 -6.00 4.85 -8.19
CA LEU A 7 -5.00 3.90 -8.68
C LEU A 7 -4.65 2.95 -7.54
N ASN A 8 -4.86 1.65 -7.73
CA ASN A 8 -4.33 0.63 -6.85
C ASN A 8 -3.02 0.13 -7.45
N MET A 9 -1.91 0.54 -6.86
CA MET A 9 -0.59 0.08 -7.24
C MET A 9 -0.29 -1.22 -6.49
N LEU A 10 -0.01 -2.29 -7.23
CA LEU A 10 0.19 -3.64 -6.74
C LEU A 10 1.66 -4.04 -6.93
N PHE A 11 2.39 -4.15 -5.83
CA PHE A 11 3.81 -4.47 -5.80
C PHE A 11 3.98 -5.93 -5.43
N PRO A 12 4.50 -6.78 -6.32
CA PRO A 12 4.56 -8.22 -6.10
C PRO A 12 5.57 -8.58 -5.01
N ILE A 13 5.14 -9.42 -4.08
CA ILE A 13 5.95 -9.94 -2.97
C ILE A 13 5.88 -11.47 -2.90
N LYS A 14 6.84 -12.04 -2.16
CA LYS A 14 6.88 -13.44 -1.74
C LYS A 14 6.96 -13.52 -0.23
N TYR A 15 6.51 -14.65 0.29
CA TYR A 15 6.62 -15.00 1.70
C TYR A 15 6.47 -16.52 1.86
N GLU A 16 6.87 -17.06 3.01
CA GLU A 16 6.72 -18.50 3.27
C GLU A 16 5.24 -18.88 3.44
N PRO A 17 4.67 -19.77 2.60
CA PRO A 17 3.26 -20.18 2.67
C PRO A 17 2.81 -20.59 4.07
N ASN A 18 3.65 -21.35 4.78
CA ASN A 18 3.38 -21.86 6.14
C ASN A 18 3.17 -20.74 7.17
N ASN A 19 3.63 -19.51 6.88
CA ASN A 19 3.36 -18.37 7.75
C ASN A 19 1.91 -17.87 7.70
N LEU A 20 1.08 -18.31 6.73
CA LEU A 20 -0.34 -17.94 6.71
C LEU A 20 -1.07 -18.39 7.97
N GLU A 21 -0.72 -19.55 8.51
CA GLU A 21 -1.34 -20.06 9.73
C GLU A 21 -1.12 -19.12 10.93
N LYS A 22 0.01 -18.39 10.94
CA LYS A 22 0.31 -17.37 11.96
C LYS A 22 -0.70 -16.22 11.95
N LEU A 23 -1.41 -15.98 10.84
CA LEU A 23 -2.46 -14.97 10.75
C LEU A 23 -3.72 -15.37 11.51
N ASN A 24 -4.03 -16.66 11.61
CA ASN A 24 -5.21 -17.16 12.32
C ASN A 24 -5.16 -16.87 13.83
N ILE A 25 -3.96 -16.61 14.36
CA ILE A 25 -3.70 -16.39 15.78
C ILE A 25 -3.62 -14.89 16.09
N LEU A 26 -3.75 -13.99 15.11
CA LEU A 26 -3.70 -12.54 15.37
C LEU A 26 -4.82 -12.16 16.37
N GLY A 27 -4.39 -11.70 17.55
CA GLY A 27 -5.26 -11.31 18.65
C GLY A 27 -5.40 -9.79 18.77
N GLU A 28 -5.99 -9.36 19.88
CA GLU A 28 -6.27 -7.95 20.21
C GLU A 28 -5.04 -7.03 20.13
N GLU A 29 -5.30 -5.73 19.97
CA GLU A 29 -4.26 -4.70 19.84
C GLU A 29 -3.28 -4.72 21.04
N SER A 30 -1.99 -4.85 20.73
CA SER A 30 -0.91 -4.76 21.70
C SER A 30 -0.94 -3.43 22.46
N ASN A 31 -0.83 -3.47 23.78
CA ASN A 31 -0.84 -2.25 24.59
C ASN A 31 0.41 -1.36 24.34
N LYS A 32 0.30 -0.07 24.63
CA LYS A 32 1.38 0.91 24.37
C LYS A 32 2.71 0.59 25.07
N LYS A 33 2.68 0.00 26.27
CA LYS A 33 3.91 -0.33 27.02
C LYS A 33 4.69 -1.43 26.31
N THR A 34 4.01 -2.49 25.88
CA THR A 34 4.60 -3.58 25.10
C THR A 34 5.23 -3.07 23.81
N ILE A 35 4.54 -2.20 23.07
CA ILE A 35 5.06 -1.64 21.82
C ILE A 35 6.27 -0.72 22.04
N THR A 36 6.32 0.00 23.15
CA THR A 36 7.47 0.84 23.50
C THR A 36 8.69 -0.02 23.77
N LYS A 37 8.53 -1.06 24.60
CA LYS A 37 9.59 -2.04 24.90
C LYS A 37 10.13 -2.72 23.64
N ILE A 38 9.25 -3.18 22.75
CA ILE A 38 9.65 -3.80 21.48
C ILE A 38 10.52 -2.87 20.63
N LYS A 39 10.20 -1.56 20.58
CA LYS A 39 11.00 -0.58 19.83
C LYS A 39 12.36 -0.34 20.45
N GLU A 40 12.42 -0.25 21.79
CA GLU A 40 13.66 -0.06 22.54
C GLU A 40 14.60 -1.26 22.37
N GLU A 41 14.04 -2.48 22.39
CA GLU A 41 14.76 -3.75 22.24
C GLU A 41 14.95 -4.18 20.77
N GLN A 42 14.43 -3.42 19.81
CA GLN A 42 14.42 -3.72 18.37
C GLN A 42 13.88 -5.12 18.00
N SER A 43 12.93 -5.62 18.80
CA SER A 43 12.38 -6.98 18.71
C SER A 43 11.21 -7.08 17.72
N TYR A 44 11.46 -6.79 16.44
CA TYR A 44 10.44 -6.69 15.38
C TYR A 44 9.97 -8.03 14.78
N ASN A 45 10.44 -9.16 15.31
CA ASN A 45 10.11 -10.52 14.86
C ASN A 45 8.97 -11.17 15.66
N CYS A 46 8.24 -10.41 16.49
CA CYS A 46 7.18 -10.93 17.35
C CYS A 46 5.76 -10.64 16.83
N LYS A 47 4.81 -11.41 17.33
CA LYS A 47 3.39 -11.33 16.99
C LYS A 47 2.79 -9.98 17.37
N GLU A 48 3.14 -9.46 18.55
CA GLU A 48 2.64 -8.21 19.10
C GLU A 48 3.02 -7.02 18.22
N TRP A 49 4.24 -7.04 17.68
CA TRP A 49 4.70 -6.05 16.71
C TRP A 49 3.97 -6.18 15.38
N PHE A 50 3.77 -7.41 14.92
CA PHE A 50 3.00 -7.67 13.70
C PHE A 50 1.57 -7.14 13.80
N SER A 51 0.85 -7.43 14.88
CA SER A 51 -0.51 -6.93 15.15
C SER A 51 -0.55 -5.40 15.31
N TYR A 52 0.54 -4.79 15.79
CA TYR A 52 0.66 -3.33 15.81
C TYR A 52 0.85 -2.74 14.41
N CYS A 53 1.62 -3.41 13.56
CA CYS A 53 1.87 -2.99 12.18
C CYS A 53 0.65 -3.18 11.27
N TYR A 54 -0.05 -4.30 11.41
CA TYR A 54 -1.11 -4.73 10.52
C TYR A 54 -2.33 -5.20 11.29
N ARG A 55 -3.50 -4.93 10.71
CA ARG A 55 -4.77 -5.52 11.14
C ARG A 55 -5.32 -6.42 10.04
N SER A 56 -5.83 -7.58 10.42
CA SER A 56 -6.58 -8.41 9.48
C SER A 56 -7.87 -7.68 9.08
N LYS A 57 -8.14 -7.65 7.78
CA LYS A 57 -9.37 -7.10 7.22
C LYS A 57 -9.92 -8.11 6.21
N PRO A 58 -11.09 -8.72 6.46
CA PRO A 58 -11.68 -9.60 5.48
C PRO A 58 -11.89 -8.84 4.17
N ILE A 59 -11.71 -9.52 3.04
CA ILE A 59 -12.17 -8.98 1.77
C ILE A 59 -13.68 -8.81 1.88
N SER A 60 -14.14 -7.58 1.65
CA SER A 60 -15.56 -7.24 1.76
C SER A 60 -16.37 -8.10 0.79
N LYS A 61 -17.27 -8.93 1.33
CA LYS A 61 -18.29 -9.61 0.54
C LYS A 61 -19.20 -8.55 -0.06
N THR A 62 -19.03 -8.25 -1.33
CA THR A 62 -19.98 -7.47 -2.12
C THR A 62 -20.83 -8.42 -2.95
N PHE A 63 -21.99 -7.96 -3.43
CA PHE A 63 -22.84 -8.76 -4.31
C PHE A 63 -22.05 -9.32 -5.51
N GLN A 64 -21.13 -8.52 -6.06
CA GLN A 64 -20.25 -8.89 -7.18
C GLN A 64 -19.20 -9.97 -6.84
N LEU A 65 -18.87 -10.16 -5.57
CA LEU A 65 -17.88 -11.15 -5.11
C LEU A 65 -18.54 -12.38 -4.46
N THR A 66 -19.87 -12.47 -4.50
CA THR A 66 -20.61 -13.62 -3.97
C THR A 66 -20.21 -14.89 -4.74
N GLY A 67 -19.83 -15.95 -4.02
CA GLY A 67 -19.36 -17.20 -4.63
C GLY A 67 -17.95 -17.12 -5.25
N SER A 68 -17.24 -16.00 -5.09
CA SER A 68 -15.89 -15.87 -5.62
C SER A 68 -14.92 -16.85 -4.95
N PRO A 69 -14.08 -17.57 -5.73
CA PRO A 69 -12.99 -18.38 -5.20
C PRO A 69 -12.06 -17.59 -4.25
N LEU A 70 -11.91 -16.28 -4.48
CA LEU A 70 -11.07 -15.41 -3.67
C LEU A 70 -11.51 -15.32 -2.20
N LEU A 71 -12.75 -15.69 -1.90
CA LEU A 71 -13.34 -15.70 -0.56
C LEU A 71 -13.47 -17.11 0.04
N ASN A 72 -13.20 -18.15 -0.77
CA ASN A 72 -13.37 -19.54 -0.37
C ASN A 72 -12.01 -20.17 -0.06
N LYS A 73 -11.77 -20.50 1.22
CA LYS A 73 -10.54 -21.16 1.69
C LYS A 73 -10.29 -22.51 1.01
N ASP A 74 -11.36 -23.22 0.62
CA ASP A 74 -11.27 -24.53 -0.01
C ASP A 74 -10.90 -24.45 -1.51
N SER A 75 -10.96 -23.25 -2.11
CA SER A 75 -10.71 -23.08 -3.55
C SER A 75 -9.22 -23.09 -3.93
N GLY A 76 -8.32 -23.03 -2.95
CA GLY A 76 -6.89 -22.84 -3.18
C GLY A 76 -6.49 -21.44 -3.70
N CYS A 77 -7.46 -20.53 -3.90
CA CYS A 77 -7.25 -19.18 -4.45
C CYS A 77 -7.73 -18.07 -3.50
N PHE A 78 -8.01 -18.38 -2.24
CA PHE A 78 -8.41 -17.36 -1.26
C PHE A 78 -7.32 -16.32 -1.06
N ILE A 79 -7.72 -15.11 -0.70
CA ILE A 79 -6.78 -14.02 -0.40
C ILE A 79 -6.98 -13.58 1.04
N GLU A 80 -5.92 -13.65 1.83
CA GLU A 80 -5.85 -12.97 3.12
C GLU A 80 -5.45 -11.52 2.91
N ARG A 81 -6.15 -10.60 3.56
CA ARG A 81 -5.90 -9.17 3.45
C ARG A 81 -5.53 -8.59 4.81
N LEU A 82 -4.38 -7.95 4.84
CA LEU A 82 -3.88 -7.18 5.96
C LEU A 82 -3.89 -5.71 5.59
N GLU A 83 -4.36 -4.85 6.47
CA GLU A 83 -4.30 -3.40 6.29
C GLU A 83 -3.22 -2.82 7.20
N LEU A 84 -2.33 -1.97 6.67
CA LEU A 84 -1.31 -1.29 7.45
C LEU A 84 -1.97 -0.28 8.41
N ASN A 85 -1.63 -0.37 9.69
CA ASN A 85 -2.19 0.50 10.71
C ASN A 85 -1.68 1.94 10.58
N GLN A 86 -2.57 2.90 10.86
CA GLN A 86 -2.29 4.33 10.71
C GLN A 86 -1.04 4.82 11.50
N PRO A 87 -0.79 4.39 12.75
CA PRO A 87 0.39 4.82 13.51
C PRO A 87 1.71 4.47 12.80
N VAL A 88 1.72 3.42 12.00
CA VAL A 88 2.93 2.88 11.37
C VAL A 88 3.27 3.61 10.05
N ARG A 89 2.33 4.37 9.49
CA ARG A 89 2.56 5.18 8.27
C ARG A 89 3.76 6.12 8.39
N THR A 90 3.96 6.70 9.56
CA THR A 90 5.08 7.61 9.82
C THR A 90 6.43 6.89 9.82
N MET A 91 6.47 5.63 10.24
CA MET A 91 7.68 4.80 10.24
C MET A 91 8.16 4.49 8.82
N ILE A 92 7.21 4.34 7.87
CA ILE A 92 7.52 4.16 6.45
C ILE A 92 7.70 5.49 5.70
N GLY A 93 7.74 6.62 6.41
CA GLY A 93 7.99 7.97 5.88
C GLY A 93 6.77 8.72 5.37
N LEU A 94 5.59 8.10 5.37
CA LEU A 94 4.35 8.73 4.93
C LEU A 94 3.74 9.62 6.03
N HIS A 95 2.91 10.57 5.63
CA HIS A 95 2.12 11.35 6.56
C HIS A 95 1.08 10.48 7.29
N LYS A 96 0.84 10.77 8.57
CA LYS A 96 -0.12 10.05 9.42
C LYS A 96 -1.57 10.14 8.91
N ASN A 97 -1.91 11.26 8.29
CA ASN A 97 -3.23 11.51 7.70
C ASN A 97 -3.26 11.07 6.23
N GLN A 98 -4.24 10.24 5.86
CA GLN A 98 -4.46 9.77 4.49
C GLN A 98 -4.98 10.88 3.56
N THR A 99 -5.60 11.94 4.12
CA THR A 99 -6.00 13.12 3.34
C THR A 99 -4.86 14.11 3.08
N CYS A 100 -3.63 13.78 3.50
CA CYS A 100 -2.46 14.57 3.13
C CYS A 100 -2.21 14.49 1.63
N GLN A 101 -2.16 15.66 1.01
CA GLN A 101 -1.81 15.80 -0.40
C GLN A 101 -0.29 15.78 -0.57
N TYR A 102 0.18 14.96 -1.49
CA TYR A 102 1.56 14.86 -1.93
C TYR A 102 1.69 15.52 -3.31
N LYS A 103 2.82 16.17 -3.55
CA LYS A 103 3.17 16.74 -4.85
C LYS A 103 4.26 15.92 -5.51
N LEU A 104 4.02 15.50 -6.75
CA LEU A 104 5.00 14.78 -7.55
C LEU A 104 6.05 15.76 -8.08
N ALA A 105 7.33 15.47 -7.85
CA ALA A 105 8.43 16.35 -8.22
C ALA A 105 8.46 16.61 -9.73
N LYS A 106 8.83 17.83 -10.13
CA LYS A 106 8.92 18.25 -11.54
C LYS A 106 7.61 18.12 -12.33
N SER A 107 6.47 18.09 -11.64
CA SER A 107 5.15 18.13 -12.26
C SER A 107 4.17 18.94 -11.39
N ASN A 108 3.05 19.34 -11.97
CA ASN A 108 1.95 19.97 -11.21
C ASN A 108 0.94 18.92 -10.70
N LEU A 109 1.33 17.65 -10.66
CA LEU A 109 0.47 16.55 -10.25
C LEU A 109 0.46 16.43 -8.73
N SER A 110 -0.73 16.32 -8.16
CA SER A 110 -0.96 16.17 -6.74
C SER A 110 -1.90 15.01 -6.46
N PHE A 111 -1.55 14.19 -5.48
CA PHE A 111 -2.30 12.99 -5.14
C PHE A 111 -2.24 12.73 -3.64
N ASN A 112 -3.10 11.84 -3.18
CA ASN A 112 -3.16 11.36 -1.81
C ASN A 112 -2.74 9.89 -1.77
N ILE A 113 -2.07 9.48 -0.71
CA ILE A 113 -1.79 8.06 -0.46
C ILE A 113 -2.82 7.56 0.55
N GLY A 114 -3.78 6.77 0.07
CA GLY A 114 -4.86 6.17 0.84
C GLY A 114 -4.39 4.96 1.65
N LYS A 115 -5.18 3.89 1.64
CA LYS A 115 -4.86 2.67 2.39
C LYS A 115 -3.69 1.92 1.75
N ILE A 116 -2.96 1.21 2.61
CA ILE A 116 -1.93 0.26 2.19
C ILE A 116 -2.37 -1.10 2.71
N ASN A 117 -2.53 -2.06 1.81
CA ASN A 117 -2.87 -3.42 2.15
C ASN A 117 -1.74 -4.38 1.76
N VAL A 118 -1.67 -5.52 2.42
CA VAL A 118 -0.91 -6.68 1.96
C VAL A 118 -1.93 -7.77 1.64
N LEU A 119 -1.91 -8.23 0.40
CA LEU A 119 -2.76 -9.30 -0.13
C LEU A 119 -1.90 -10.55 -0.23
N LEU A 120 -2.30 -11.63 0.44
CA LEU A 120 -1.50 -12.85 0.56
C LEU A 120 -2.29 -14.03 -0.01
N PHE A 121 -1.66 -14.76 -0.94
CA PHE A 121 -2.22 -15.95 -1.57
C PHE A 121 -1.59 -17.22 -0.97
N PRO A 122 -2.35 -18.32 -0.82
CA PRO A 122 -1.92 -19.56 -0.15
C PRO A 122 -0.61 -20.17 -0.64
N PHE A 123 -0.20 -19.90 -1.87
CA PHE A 123 1.00 -20.43 -2.51
C PHE A 123 2.26 -19.55 -2.32
N GLY A 124 2.29 -18.65 -1.32
CA GLY A 124 3.50 -17.91 -0.94
C GLY A 124 3.81 -16.69 -1.79
N THR A 125 2.81 -16.17 -2.50
CA THR A 125 2.93 -14.92 -3.26
C THR A 125 1.89 -13.92 -2.80
N GLY A 126 2.13 -12.65 -3.07
CA GLY A 126 1.24 -11.59 -2.64
C GLY A 126 1.48 -10.27 -3.34
N PHE A 127 0.71 -9.27 -2.92
CA PHE A 127 0.93 -7.88 -3.32
C PHE A 127 0.90 -6.98 -2.10
N ILE A 128 1.84 -6.04 -2.04
CA ILE A 128 1.58 -4.80 -1.32
C ILE A 128 0.70 -3.96 -2.25
N GLN A 129 -0.50 -3.61 -1.82
CA GLN A 129 -1.40 -2.71 -2.54
C GLN A 129 -1.31 -1.32 -1.91
N MET A 130 -1.00 -0.30 -2.69
CA MET A 130 -1.05 1.10 -2.28
C MET A 130 -2.11 1.85 -3.06
N GLU A 131 -3.04 2.49 -2.36
CA GLU A 131 -4.04 3.37 -2.96
C GLU A 131 -3.46 4.75 -3.21
N ILE A 132 -3.48 5.19 -4.47
CA ILE A 132 -3.20 6.56 -4.87
C ILE A 132 -4.52 7.19 -5.32
N ILE A 133 -4.89 8.29 -4.69
CA ILE A 133 -6.15 8.99 -4.94
C ILE A 133 -5.84 10.35 -5.54
N ALA A 134 -6.50 10.69 -6.64
CA ALA A 134 -6.39 11.99 -7.28
C ALA A 134 -7.77 12.50 -7.67
N HIS A 135 -7.92 13.81 -7.76
CA HIS A 135 -9.18 14.46 -8.11
C HIS A 135 -8.97 15.49 -9.22
N ASP A 136 -10.01 15.69 -10.03
CA ASP A 136 -10.07 16.73 -11.06
C ASP A 136 -8.91 16.66 -12.08
N TYR A 137 -8.61 15.45 -12.54
CA TYR A 137 -7.55 15.22 -13.53
C TYR A 137 -8.13 15.14 -14.95
N THR A 138 -7.31 15.56 -15.91
CA THR A 138 -7.49 15.16 -17.31
C THR A 138 -6.99 13.75 -17.54
N GLU A 139 -7.40 13.12 -18.64
CA GLU A 139 -6.87 11.80 -19.04
C GLU A 139 -5.35 11.82 -19.17
N LYS A 140 -4.79 12.88 -19.75
CA LYS A 140 -3.33 13.07 -19.86
C LYS A 140 -2.65 13.09 -18.49
N MET A 141 -3.20 13.83 -17.53
CA MET A 141 -2.64 13.90 -16.17
C MET A 141 -2.68 12.54 -15.47
N LEU A 142 -3.73 11.76 -15.70
CA LEU A 142 -3.85 10.39 -15.17
C LEU A 142 -2.79 9.47 -15.75
N LEU A 143 -2.60 9.49 -17.07
CA LEU A 143 -1.57 8.70 -17.75
C LEU A 143 -0.17 9.12 -17.28
N ASP A 144 0.10 10.42 -17.17
CA ASP A 144 1.38 10.96 -16.70
C ASP A 144 1.66 10.57 -15.24
N LEU A 145 0.64 10.60 -14.37
CA LEU A 145 0.75 10.15 -12.98
C LEU A 145 1.07 8.66 -12.92
N ASN A 146 0.29 7.84 -13.64
CA ASN A 146 0.46 6.40 -13.67
C ASN A 146 1.86 6.02 -14.20
N ALA A 147 2.29 6.60 -15.32
CA ALA A 147 3.58 6.33 -15.92
C ALA A 147 4.75 6.66 -14.98
N GLN A 148 4.68 7.79 -14.28
CA GLN A 148 5.74 8.20 -13.35
C GLN A 148 5.81 7.29 -12.12
N LEU A 149 4.67 6.95 -11.53
CA LEU A 149 4.61 6.13 -10.31
C LEU A 149 4.89 4.64 -10.58
N SER A 150 4.37 4.08 -11.67
CA SER A 150 4.52 2.66 -12.01
C SER A 150 5.89 2.30 -12.63
N SER A 151 6.68 3.31 -13.03
CA SER A 151 7.93 3.11 -13.76
C SER A 151 8.90 2.15 -13.06
N VAL A 152 9.57 1.31 -13.86
CA VAL A 152 10.50 0.24 -13.43
C VAL A 152 11.59 0.70 -12.46
N GLN A 153 11.97 1.98 -12.48
CA GLN A 153 13.02 2.52 -11.62
C GLN A 153 12.48 3.22 -10.37
N MET A 154 11.18 3.54 -10.32
CA MET A 154 10.51 4.32 -9.24
C MET A 154 11.33 5.50 -8.71
N LYS A 155 12.01 6.20 -9.63
CA LYS A 155 12.79 7.41 -9.32
C LYS A 155 11.90 8.63 -9.12
N ALA A 156 10.60 8.51 -9.40
CA ALA A 156 9.63 9.57 -9.21
C ALA A 156 9.59 9.94 -7.72
N LYS A 157 10.14 11.11 -7.43
CA LYS A 157 10.11 11.70 -6.09
C LYS A 157 8.78 12.39 -5.89
N PHE A 158 8.21 12.27 -4.71
CA PHE A 158 7.06 13.04 -4.29
C PHE A 158 7.32 13.60 -2.89
N SER A 159 6.56 14.62 -2.53
CA SER A 159 6.83 15.38 -1.32
C SER A 159 5.57 15.85 -0.63
N TYR A 160 5.66 16.06 0.68
CA TYR A 160 4.62 16.69 1.49
C TYR A 160 5.27 17.56 2.55
N ASN A 161 4.52 18.58 2.99
CA ASN A 161 4.95 19.45 4.09
C ASN A 161 4.45 18.90 5.42
N LEU A 162 5.37 18.71 6.35
CA LEU A 162 5.10 18.37 7.74
C LEU A 162 5.21 19.63 8.59
N ASN A 163 4.13 19.99 9.30
CA ASN A 163 4.18 21.08 10.28
C ASN A 163 4.83 20.56 11.57
N ILE A 164 6.01 21.09 11.91
CA ILE A 164 6.74 20.75 13.14
C ILE A 164 6.37 21.71 14.27
N ALA A 165 6.22 22.99 13.93
CA ALA A 165 5.75 24.05 14.82
C ALA A 165 4.82 24.99 14.03
N LYS A 166 4.30 26.04 14.70
CA LYS A 166 3.35 27.00 14.10
C LYS A 166 3.81 27.52 12.74
N ASP A 167 5.10 27.83 12.60
CA ASP A 167 5.69 28.44 11.40
C ASP A 167 6.83 27.60 10.79
N VAL A 168 7.15 26.45 11.38
CA VAL A 168 8.22 25.57 10.90
C VAL A 168 7.62 24.41 10.13
N LYS A 169 7.86 24.41 8.82
CA LYS A 169 7.49 23.31 7.92
C LYS A 169 8.74 22.59 7.45
N GLU A 170 8.71 21.29 7.56
CA GLU A 170 9.72 20.42 6.95
C GLU A 170 9.14 19.80 5.69
N ASN A 171 9.84 19.95 4.57
CA ASN A 171 9.48 19.27 3.34
C ASN A 171 10.07 17.85 3.33
N LYS A 172 9.22 16.84 3.43
CA LYS A 172 9.64 15.43 3.35
C LYS A 172 9.57 14.97 1.89
N VAL A 173 10.68 14.47 1.37
CA VAL A 173 10.80 13.96 -0.02
C VAL A 173 11.07 12.47 0.01
N LEU A 174 10.26 11.69 -0.72
CA LEU A 174 10.32 10.23 -0.76
C LEU A 174 10.13 9.71 -2.19
N THR A 175 10.38 8.43 -2.39
CA THR A 175 10.00 7.64 -3.56
C THR A 175 9.12 6.46 -3.15
N LEU A 176 8.34 5.91 -4.09
CA LEU A 176 7.55 4.70 -3.82
C LEU A 176 8.46 3.51 -3.46
N LYS A 177 9.62 3.40 -4.12
CA LYS A 177 10.61 2.36 -3.83
C LYS A 177 11.04 2.38 -2.36
N GLU A 178 11.36 3.55 -1.81
CA GLU A 178 11.74 3.69 -0.39
C GLU A 178 10.60 3.30 0.55
N VAL A 179 9.36 3.69 0.22
CA VAL A 179 8.18 3.33 1.02
C VAL A 179 7.99 1.81 1.03
N ILE A 180 8.05 1.16 -0.13
CA ILE A 180 7.94 -0.31 -0.22
C ILE A 180 9.07 -0.99 0.53
N TYR A 181 10.30 -0.53 0.39
CA TYR A 181 11.45 -1.09 1.11
C TYR A 181 11.25 -1.02 2.63
N LYS A 182 10.78 0.12 3.14
CA LYS A 182 10.46 0.28 4.56
C LYS A 182 9.30 -0.60 5.01
N ILE A 183 8.31 -0.86 4.15
CA ILE A 183 7.23 -1.82 4.44
C ILE A 183 7.78 -3.25 4.56
N LEU A 184 8.67 -3.66 3.66
CA LEU A 184 9.29 -5.01 3.70
C LEU A 184 10.14 -5.20 4.95
N GLN A 185 10.80 -4.14 5.43
CA GLN A 185 11.63 -4.17 6.65
C GLN A 185 10.86 -3.93 7.95
N LEU A 186 9.58 -3.56 7.85
CA LEU A 186 8.82 -3.07 8.98
C LEU A 186 8.70 -4.11 10.11
N GLN A 187 8.62 -5.39 9.76
CA GLN A 187 8.50 -6.52 10.69
C GLN A 187 9.08 -7.78 10.04
N SER A 188 9.44 -8.77 10.85
CA SER A 188 9.97 -10.06 10.36
C SER A 188 9.24 -11.30 10.87
N TYR A 189 8.17 -11.14 11.66
CA TYR A 189 7.34 -12.25 12.15
C TYR A 189 6.71 -13.07 11.01
N ILE A 190 6.22 -12.38 9.98
CA ILE A 190 5.88 -12.94 8.67
C ILE A 190 6.71 -12.19 7.65
N SER A 191 7.92 -12.68 7.40
CA SER A 191 8.86 -11.98 6.53
C SER A 191 8.34 -11.88 5.10
N PHE A 192 8.30 -10.65 4.57
CA PHE A 192 7.97 -10.35 3.18
C PHE A 192 9.25 -10.01 2.42
N CYS A 193 9.39 -10.53 1.21
CA CYS A 193 10.46 -10.14 0.30
C CYS A 193 9.89 -9.81 -1.08
N THR A 194 10.67 -9.12 -1.91
CA THR A 194 10.28 -8.86 -3.30
C THR A 194 10.12 -10.16 -4.07
N TYR A 195 9.13 -10.24 -4.95
CA TYR A 195 8.92 -11.47 -5.74
C TYR A 195 10.14 -11.86 -6.56
N LYS A 196 10.77 -10.89 -7.24
CA LYS A 196 12.12 -11.01 -7.81
C LYS A 196 12.85 -9.69 -7.61
N GLU A 197 14.18 -9.70 -7.59
CA GLU A 197 14.97 -8.48 -7.49
C GLU A 197 14.64 -7.50 -8.63
N GLU A 198 14.49 -8.01 -9.84
CA GLU A 198 14.09 -7.26 -11.04
C GLU A 198 12.64 -6.72 -10.99
N THR A 199 11.83 -7.16 -10.03
CA THR A 199 10.48 -6.60 -9.78
C THR A 199 10.45 -5.60 -8.63
N LEU A 200 11.58 -5.37 -7.95
CA LEU A 200 11.68 -4.35 -6.92
C LEU A 200 11.41 -2.97 -7.53
N GLY A 201 10.31 -2.35 -7.11
CA GLY A 201 9.87 -1.07 -7.67
C GLY A 201 9.15 -1.19 -9.01
N LYS A 202 8.60 -2.35 -9.35
CA LYS A 202 7.57 -2.48 -10.40
C LYS A 202 6.20 -2.63 -9.73
N ALA A 203 5.20 -1.94 -10.26
CA ALA A 203 3.83 -2.05 -9.80
C ALA A 203 2.90 -2.31 -10.98
N TYR A 204 2.04 -3.33 -10.85
CA TYR A 204 0.82 -3.40 -11.66
C TYR A 204 -0.14 -2.33 -11.15
N THR A 205 -0.93 -1.72 -12.04
CA THR A 205 -1.80 -0.61 -11.63
C THR A 205 -3.22 -0.89 -12.06
N LEU A 206 -4.15 -0.98 -11.10
CA LEU A 206 -5.58 -1.02 -11.39
C LEU A 206 -6.18 0.37 -11.22
N VAL A 207 -6.78 0.90 -12.27
CA VAL A 207 -7.33 2.27 -12.29
C VAL A 207 -8.84 2.24 -12.22
N PHE A 208 -9.41 2.97 -11.26
CA PHE A 208 -10.84 3.23 -11.13
C PHE A 208 -11.06 4.74 -11.19
N PHE A 209 -12.05 5.21 -11.94
CA PHE A 209 -12.39 6.63 -11.95
C PHE A 209 -13.88 6.86 -12.19
N THR A 210 -14.35 8.04 -11.81
CA THR A 210 -15.67 8.58 -12.16
C THR A 210 -15.49 9.80 -13.07
N GLY A 211 -16.30 9.92 -14.13
CA GLY A 211 -16.25 11.08 -15.02
C GLY A 211 -16.47 10.73 -16.49
N ILE A 212 -16.20 11.71 -17.35
CA ILE A 212 -16.37 11.60 -18.80
C ILE A 212 -14.98 11.40 -19.43
N LEU A 213 -14.81 10.29 -20.13
CA LEU A 213 -13.70 10.09 -21.07
C LEU A 213 -14.04 10.78 -22.39
N GLU A 214 -13.11 11.57 -22.92
CA GLU A 214 -13.32 12.34 -24.16
C GLU A 214 -13.27 11.46 -25.42
N LYS A 215 -12.85 10.18 -25.31
CA LYS A 215 -12.86 9.21 -26.42
C LYS A 215 -13.36 7.83 -25.98
N LYS A 216 -14.09 7.16 -26.88
CA LYS A 216 -14.34 5.70 -26.86
C LYS A 216 -13.04 4.91 -27.10
N GLN A 217 -12.06 5.05 -26.23
CA GLN A 217 -10.89 4.18 -26.22
C GLN A 217 -11.04 3.20 -25.06
N THR A 218 -11.10 1.91 -25.40
CA THR A 218 -10.95 0.83 -24.45
C THR A 218 -9.54 0.91 -23.87
N ILE A 219 -9.42 1.42 -22.65
CA ILE A 219 -8.15 1.38 -21.91
C ILE A 219 -7.98 -0.07 -21.44
N PHE A 220 -7.09 -0.81 -22.10
CA PHE A 220 -6.61 -2.08 -21.55
C PHE A 220 -5.57 -1.76 -20.49
N ILE A 221 -5.89 -2.12 -19.25
CA ILE A 221 -5.02 -2.03 -18.09
C ILE A 221 -4.46 -3.45 -17.87
N PHE A 222 -3.15 -3.63 -18.04
CA PHE A 222 -2.43 -4.87 -17.71
C PHE A 222 -1.80 -4.79 -16.32
#